data_AF-A0A4S4G089-F1
#
_entry.id   AF-A0A4S4G089-F1
#
_cell.length_a   1.000
_cell.length_b   1.000
_cell.length_c   1.000
_cell.angle_alpha   90.00
_cell.angle_beta   90.00
_cell.angle_gamma   90.00
#
_symmetry.space_group_name_H-M   'P 1'
#
loop_
_entity.id
_entity.type
_entity.pdbx_description
1 polymer ?
#
loop_
_entity_poly.entity_id
_entity_poly.type
_entity_poly.pdbx_seq_one_letter_code
_entity_poly.pdbx_strand_id
1 'polypeptide(L)'
;MNELTDLGEEIAAKGKVPSIPVDSQGIARIIGGAVYAQIGGGAAFPCATTVGVSDGDEVMIRFENHSAVITGNLGSPAVSKAEGEMIRSIAQHAADISGASYIDQTDRGLEIGNKDAGGRWTGLRLIASGDAVYVVDVGGDVVAAYGDDSVVLGKECFIDTVGVSEQGGRIMNLYAPGGLILGTQNVGIAGSSMSGAFIDIDGGSVEISVIDTSGGDISGKRNSISLRGDGIHLDGDIYKNGRKLEW
;
A
#
# COMPACT_ATOMS: atom_id res chain seq x y z
N MET A 1 26.93 -89.02 1.32
CA MET A 1 27.35 -87.69 1.81
C MET A 1 27.31 -86.80 0.57
N ASN A 2 26.26 -85.98 0.36
CA ASN A 2 26.29 -84.76 -0.49
C ASN A 2 24.92 -84.11 -0.78
N GLU A 3 23.78 -84.69 -0.43
CA GLU A 3 22.49 -84.03 -0.76
C GLU A 3 22.14 -82.83 0.16
N LEU A 4 22.70 -82.80 1.38
CA LEU A 4 22.52 -81.67 2.31
C LEU A 4 23.46 -80.49 2.03
N THR A 5 24.59 -80.72 1.36
CA THR A 5 25.51 -79.66 0.91
C THR A 5 25.00 -78.97 -0.34
N ASP A 6 24.40 -79.72 -1.28
CA ASP A 6 23.86 -79.14 -2.52
C ASP A 6 22.61 -78.27 -2.26
N LEU A 7 21.77 -78.63 -1.28
CA LEU A 7 20.65 -77.78 -0.81
C LEU A 7 21.14 -76.51 -0.09
N GLY A 8 22.28 -76.60 0.62
CA GLY A 8 22.91 -75.45 1.27
C GLY A 8 23.49 -74.45 0.25
N GLU A 9 24.08 -74.96 -0.83
CA GLU A 9 24.61 -74.13 -1.92
C GLU A 9 23.50 -73.54 -2.81
N GLU A 10 22.39 -74.26 -3.05
CA GLU A 10 21.26 -73.72 -3.82
C GLU A 10 20.52 -72.58 -3.10
N ILE A 11 20.39 -72.66 -1.77
CA ILE A 11 19.81 -71.58 -0.95
C ILE A 11 20.77 -70.39 -0.84
N ALA A 12 22.08 -70.64 -0.77
CA ALA A 12 23.10 -69.59 -0.79
C ALA A 12 23.22 -68.88 -2.15
N ALA A 13 23.01 -69.61 -3.26
CA ALA A 13 23.02 -69.07 -4.63
C ALA A 13 21.73 -68.30 -4.98
N LYS A 14 20.58 -68.65 -4.37
CA LYS A 14 19.32 -67.88 -4.45
C LYS A 14 19.22 -66.81 -3.35
N GLY A 15 20.36 -66.22 -3.00
CA GLY A 15 20.56 -65.24 -1.92
C GLY A 15 19.77 -63.95 -2.09
N LYS A 16 18.46 -64.01 -1.87
CA LYS A 16 17.55 -63.04 -1.28
C LYS A 16 16.15 -63.56 -1.57
N VAL A 17 15.41 -63.94 -0.52
CA VAL A 17 13.96 -63.98 -0.61
C VAL A 17 13.53 -62.59 -1.10
N PRO A 18 12.83 -62.46 -2.25
CA PRO A 18 12.36 -61.16 -2.70
C PRO A 18 11.55 -60.54 -1.57
N SER A 19 11.90 -59.34 -1.12
CA SER A 19 11.03 -58.63 -0.18
C SER A 19 9.73 -58.35 -0.91
N ILE A 20 8.67 -59.06 -0.54
CA ILE A 20 7.34 -58.79 -1.06
C ILE A 20 6.91 -57.47 -0.43
N PRO A 21 6.67 -56.40 -1.22
CA PRO A 21 6.20 -55.15 -0.66
C PRO A 21 4.85 -55.38 0.02
N VAL A 22 4.74 -55.00 1.29
CA VAL A 22 3.48 -55.08 2.04
C VAL A 22 2.95 -53.67 2.23
N ASP A 23 1.76 -53.41 1.73
CA ASP A 23 1.06 -52.14 1.94
C ASP A 23 0.16 -52.25 3.18
N SER A 24 0.21 -51.23 4.04
CA SER A 24 -0.61 -51.13 5.26
C SER A 24 -1.13 -49.71 5.44
N GLN A 25 -2.23 -49.57 6.17
CA GLN A 25 -2.78 -48.26 6.52
C GLN A 25 -2.34 -47.86 7.92
N GLY A 26 -2.05 -46.57 8.09
CA GLY A 26 -1.67 -46.01 9.38
C GLY A 26 -1.87 -44.50 9.45
N ILE A 27 -1.31 -43.90 10.50
CA ILE A 27 -1.36 -42.45 10.75
C ILE A 27 0.06 -41.91 10.68
N ALA A 28 0.27 -40.82 9.93
CA ALA A 28 1.53 -40.10 9.92
C ALA A 28 1.71 -39.30 11.22
N ARG A 29 2.93 -39.32 11.77
CA ARG A 29 3.31 -38.57 12.96
C ARG A 29 4.53 -37.70 12.69
N ILE A 30 4.47 -36.42 13.04
CA ILE A 30 5.64 -35.52 12.91
C ILE A 30 6.16 -35.20 14.31
N ILE A 31 7.30 -35.80 14.67
CA ILE A 31 7.91 -35.67 16.00
C ILE A 31 9.29 -35.05 15.84
N GLY A 32 9.51 -33.88 16.43
CA GLY A 32 10.80 -33.18 16.33
C GLY A 32 11.22 -32.84 14.88
N GLY A 33 10.25 -32.70 13.96
CA GLY A 33 10.50 -32.41 12.54
C GLY A 33 10.81 -33.63 11.66
N ALA A 34 10.92 -34.83 12.24
CA ALA A 34 11.06 -36.07 11.49
C ALA A 34 9.70 -36.78 11.32
N VAL A 35 9.56 -37.51 10.21
CA VAL A 35 8.32 -38.22 9.85
C VAL A 35 8.37 -39.65 10.39
N TYR A 36 7.29 -40.04 11.03
CA TYR A 36 7.04 -41.37 11.57
C TYR A 36 5.68 -41.88 11.08
N ALA A 37 5.49 -43.19 11.12
CA ALA A 37 4.21 -43.83 10.85
C ALA A 37 3.75 -44.64 12.07
N GLN A 38 2.46 -44.64 12.34
CA GLN A 38 1.82 -45.37 13.44
C GLN A 38 0.73 -46.29 12.90
N ILE A 39 0.80 -47.58 13.21
CA ILE A 39 -0.21 -48.58 12.78
C ILE A 39 -0.99 -49.06 14.00
N GLY A 40 -2.32 -49.06 13.91
CA GLY A 40 -3.21 -49.72 14.88
C GLY A 40 -3.07 -49.26 16.34
N GLY A 41 -2.63 -48.01 16.58
CA GLY A 41 -2.40 -47.48 17.93
C GLY A 41 -1.08 -47.90 18.60
N GLY A 42 -0.19 -48.61 17.88
CA GLY A 42 1.14 -49.00 18.36
C GLY A 42 2.13 -47.84 18.46
N ALA A 43 3.40 -48.13 18.74
CA ALA A 43 4.46 -47.12 18.74
C ALA A 43 4.74 -46.60 17.32
N ALA A 44 5.02 -45.30 17.20
CA ALA A 44 5.41 -44.70 15.93
C ALA A 44 6.84 -45.10 15.55
N PHE A 45 7.07 -45.46 14.29
CA PHE A 45 8.38 -45.86 13.76
C PHE A 45 8.81 -44.93 12.61
N PRO A 46 10.13 -44.69 12.45
CA PRO A 46 10.61 -43.73 11.46
C PRO A 46 10.30 -44.22 10.04
N CYS A 47 9.94 -43.30 9.15
CA CYS A 47 9.65 -43.61 7.75
C CYS A 47 10.15 -42.50 6.81
N ALA A 48 10.44 -42.90 5.57
CA ALA A 48 10.57 -41.95 4.48
C ALA A 48 9.20 -41.66 3.86
N THR A 49 9.06 -40.57 3.11
CA THR A 49 7.81 -40.25 2.39
C THR A 49 8.11 -39.81 0.96
N THR A 50 7.30 -40.28 0.02
CA THR A 50 7.32 -39.81 -1.39
C THR A 50 6.24 -38.76 -1.67
N VAL A 51 5.31 -38.57 -0.73
CA VAL A 51 4.19 -37.63 -0.81
C VAL A 51 4.25 -36.60 0.33
N GLY A 52 3.55 -35.48 0.17
CA GLY A 52 3.35 -34.55 1.28
C GLY A 52 2.45 -35.16 2.37
N VAL A 53 2.89 -35.08 3.63
CA VAL A 53 2.12 -35.54 4.80
C VAL A 53 2.19 -34.53 5.94
N SER A 54 1.12 -34.46 6.72
CA SER A 54 0.97 -33.67 7.95
C SER A 54 0.79 -34.61 9.16
N ASP A 55 1.00 -34.08 10.37
CA ASP A 55 0.75 -34.85 11.60
C ASP A 55 -0.74 -35.20 11.72
N GLY A 56 -1.03 -36.49 11.90
CA GLY A 56 -2.40 -37.00 12.00
C GLY A 56 -3.01 -37.47 10.67
N ASP A 57 -2.33 -37.30 9.54
CA ASP A 57 -2.85 -37.75 8.25
C ASP A 57 -3.00 -39.28 8.20
N GLU A 58 -4.11 -39.77 7.65
CA GLU A 58 -4.26 -41.17 7.28
C GLU A 58 -3.40 -41.45 6.04
N VAL A 59 -2.59 -42.51 6.09
CA VAL A 59 -1.57 -42.77 5.07
C VAL A 59 -1.50 -44.24 4.68
N MET A 60 -1.07 -44.48 3.45
CA MET A 60 -0.63 -45.78 2.96
C MET A 60 0.87 -45.90 3.13
N ILE A 61 1.30 -46.99 3.78
CA ILE A 61 2.69 -47.28 4.10
C ILE A 61 3.09 -48.54 3.37
N ARG A 62 4.18 -48.48 2.60
CA ARG A 62 4.82 -49.63 1.98
C ARG A 62 6.01 -50.08 2.81
N PHE A 63 6.01 -51.35 3.20
CA PHE A 63 7.16 -52.01 3.81
C PHE A 63 7.95 -52.78 2.76
N GLU A 64 9.21 -52.42 2.58
CA GLU A 64 10.11 -53.10 1.66
C GLU A 64 11.55 -53.02 2.19
N ASN A 65 12.33 -54.10 2.06
CA ASN A 65 13.74 -54.13 2.48
C ASN A 65 14.03 -53.61 3.90
N HIS A 66 13.20 -54.00 4.89
CA HIS A 66 13.30 -53.50 6.28
C HIS A 66 13.15 -51.98 6.43
N SER A 67 12.58 -51.31 5.43
CA SER A 67 12.28 -49.88 5.44
C SER A 67 10.77 -49.66 5.28
N ALA A 68 10.29 -48.55 5.84
CA ALA A 68 8.91 -48.09 5.69
C ALA A 68 8.89 -46.79 4.91
N VAL A 69 8.05 -46.73 3.88
CA VAL A 69 7.85 -45.54 3.05
C VAL A 69 6.37 -45.21 2.98
N ILE A 70 6.00 -43.98 3.33
CA ILE A 70 4.64 -43.50 3.07
C ILE A 70 4.51 -43.19 1.57
N THR A 71 3.56 -43.85 0.93
CA THR A 71 3.34 -43.80 -0.53
C THR A 71 2.06 -43.08 -0.93
N GLY A 72 1.17 -42.80 0.03
CA GLY A 72 -0.08 -42.09 -0.23
C GLY A 72 -0.65 -41.45 1.02
N ASN A 73 -1.25 -40.28 0.84
CA ASN A 73 -2.12 -39.63 1.81
C ASN A 73 -3.57 -39.98 1.45
N LEU A 74 -4.33 -40.53 2.40
CA LEU A 74 -5.70 -40.98 2.21
C LEU A 74 -6.73 -39.91 2.59
N GLY A 75 -6.31 -38.89 3.35
CA GLY A 75 -7.17 -37.79 3.80
C GLY A 75 -7.23 -36.60 2.84
N SER A 76 -6.41 -36.56 1.79
CA SER A 76 -6.34 -35.48 0.80
C SER A 76 -5.78 -35.99 -0.53
N PRO A 77 -6.07 -35.34 -1.68
CA PRO A 77 -5.49 -35.74 -2.96
C PRO A 77 -3.97 -35.88 -2.84
N ALA A 78 -3.44 -37.04 -3.19
CA ALA A 78 -2.01 -37.31 -3.10
C ALA A 78 -1.26 -36.42 -4.09
N VAL A 79 -0.74 -35.30 -3.61
CA VAL A 79 0.17 -34.43 -4.35
C VAL A 79 1.61 -34.86 -4.07
N SER A 80 2.48 -34.76 -5.08
CA SER A 80 3.90 -34.99 -4.86
C SER A 80 4.44 -34.01 -3.81
N LYS A 81 5.55 -34.35 -3.14
CA LYS A 81 6.17 -33.47 -2.14
C LYS A 81 6.45 -32.07 -2.70
N ALA A 82 6.94 -31.99 -3.94
CA ALA A 82 7.25 -30.73 -4.61
C ALA A 82 6.00 -29.87 -4.86
N GLU A 83 4.90 -30.48 -5.31
CA GLU A 83 3.62 -29.79 -5.50
C GLU A 83 3.03 -29.33 -4.17
N GLY A 84 3.14 -30.14 -3.11
CA GLY A 84 2.67 -29.77 -1.77
C GLY A 84 3.45 -28.60 -1.15
N GLU A 85 4.76 -28.50 -1.41
CA GLU A 85 5.58 -27.35 -1.03
C GLU A 85 5.23 -26.11 -1.86
N MET A 86 4.99 -26.27 -3.16
CA MET A 86 4.55 -25.18 -4.04
C MET A 86 3.20 -24.60 -3.60
N ILE A 87 2.21 -25.44 -3.29
CA ILE A 87 0.88 -24.99 -2.82
C ILE A 87 1.01 -24.23 -1.50
N ARG A 88 1.82 -24.71 -0.56
CA ARG A 88 2.11 -24.00 0.69
C ARG A 88 2.78 -22.66 0.46
N SER A 89 3.74 -22.59 -0.45
CA SER A 89 4.41 -21.33 -0.81
C SER A 89 3.43 -20.33 -1.42
N ILE A 90 2.52 -20.76 -2.30
CA ILE A 90 1.49 -19.88 -2.88
C ILE A 90 0.54 -19.37 -1.80
N ALA A 91 0.09 -20.24 -0.89
CA ALA A 91 -0.78 -19.86 0.21
C ALA A 91 -0.11 -18.86 1.17
N GLN A 92 1.18 -19.07 1.46
CA GLN A 92 1.96 -18.15 2.29
C GLN A 92 2.17 -16.80 1.58
N HIS A 93 2.52 -16.80 0.30
CA HIS A 93 2.63 -15.57 -0.50
C HIS A 93 1.30 -14.81 -0.54
N ALA A 94 0.17 -15.51 -0.68
CA ALA A 94 -1.15 -14.89 -0.63
C ALA A 94 -1.47 -14.26 0.74
N ALA A 95 -1.00 -14.87 1.84
CA ALA A 95 -1.13 -14.31 3.18
C ALA A 95 -0.22 -13.08 3.39
N ASP A 96 0.99 -13.10 2.84
CA ASP A 96 1.97 -12.00 2.95
C ASP A 96 1.61 -10.78 2.09
N ILE A 97 0.64 -10.91 1.18
CA ILE A 97 0.10 -9.82 0.34
C ILE A 97 -0.84 -8.88 1.13
N SER A 98 -1.13 -9.13 2.42
CA SER A 98 -1.90 -8.17 3.22
C SER A 98 -1.08 -6.88 3.43
N GLY A 99 -1.54 -5.77 2.83
CA GLY A 99 -0.83 -4.49 2.87
C GLY A 99 0.23 -4.31 1.77
N ALA A 100 0.23 -5.15 0.74
CA ALA A 100 1.02 -4.90 -0.46
C ALA A 100 0.57 -3.61 -1.15
N SER A 101 1.50 -2.90 -1.77
CA SER A 101 1.22 -1.72 -2.59
C SER A 101 0.82 -2.14 -3.99
N TYR A 102 -0.30 -1.62 -4.48
CA TYR A 102 -0.91 -1.94 -5.75
C TYR A 102 -0.87 -0.74 -6.68
N ILE A 103 -0.80 -1.04 -7.98
CA ILE A 103 -1.00 -0.10 -9.08
C ILE A 103 -2.01 -0.75 -10.03
N ASP A 104 -3.23 -0.21 -10.08
CA ASP A 104 -4.32 -0.79 -10.86
C ASP A 104 -4.89 0.24 -11.84
N GLN A 105 -5.01 -0.15 -13.11
CA GLN A 105 -5.74 0.64 -14.11
C GLN A 105 -7.24 0.35 -14.00
N THR A 106 -8.03 1.38 -13.75
CA THR A 106 -9.49 1.33 -13.66
C THR A 106 -10.13 2.26 -14.69
N ASP A 107 -11.46 2.32 -14.70
CA ASP A 107 -12.25 3.30 -15.44
C ASP A 107 -12.08 4.74 -14.90
N ARG A 108 -11.66 4.88 -13.63
CA ARG A 108 -11.35 6.17 -12.99
C ARG A 108 -9.93 6.67 -13.26
N GLY A 109 -9.08 5.85 -13.89
CA GLY A 109 -7.67 6.14 -14.10
C GLY A 109 -6.74 5.15 -13.41
N LEU A 110 -5.51 5.57 -13.12
CA LEU A 110 -4.50 4.75 -12.45
C LEU A 110 -4.62 4.92 -10.93
N GLU A 111 -5.04 3.87 -10.23
CA GLU A 111 -5.14 3.85 -8.77
C GLU A 111 -3.89 3.27 -8.13
N ILE A 112 -3.36 3.94 -7.11
CA ILE A 112 -2.14 3.54 -6.39
C ILE A 112 -2.41 3.58 -4.89
N GLY A 113 -2.21 2.46 -4.20
CA GLY A 113 -2.46 2.36 -2.76
C GLY A 113 -2.27 0.94 -2.23
N ASN A 114 -2.66 0.70 -0.98
CA ASN A 114 -2.55 -0.63 -0.38
C ASN A 114 -3.89 -1.34 -0.37
N LYS A 115 -3.89 -2.66 -0.60
CA LYS A 115 -5.09 -3.50 -0.43
C LYS A 115 -4.89 -4.57 0.66
N ASP A 116 -6.00 -4.96 1.27
CA ASP A 116 -6.05 -6.12 2.14
C ASP A 116 -6.00 -7.44 1.33
N ALA A 117 -5.90 -8.58 2.04
CA ALA A 117 -5.91 -9.90 1.42
C ALA A 117 -7.22 -10.21 0.65
N GLY A 118 -8.29 -9.45 0.89
CA GLY A 118 -9.55 -9.54 0.16
C GLY A 118 -9.62 -8.63 -1.07
N GLY A 119 -8.54 -7.92 -1.41
CA GLY A 119 -8.47 -7.00 -2.54
C GLY A 119 -9.16 -5.66 -2.32
N ARG A 120 -9.54 -5.33 -1.07
CA ARG A 120 -10.16 -4.04 -0.73
C ARG A 120 -9.08 -3.03 -0.41
N TRP A 121 -9.28 -1.79 -0.84
CA TRP A 121 -8.37 -0.70 -0.50
C TRP A 121 -8.30 -0.48 1.01
N THR A 122 -7.12 -0.10 1.49
CA THR A 122 -6.81 0.19 2.89
C THR A 122 -6.13 1.54 2.99
N GLY A 123 -6.62 2.39 3.89
CA GLY A 123 -6.10 3.75 4.05
C GLY A 123 -6.41 4.66 2.86
N LEU A 124 -5.50 5.61 2.61
CA LEU A 124 -5.58 6.54 1.48
C LEU A 124 -5.05 5.87 0.22
N ARG A 125 -5.63 6.25 -0.92
CA ARG A 125 -5.10 5.92 -2.25
C ARG A 125 -5.03 7.15 -3.13
N LEU A 126 -4.13 7.10 -4.10
CA LEU A 126 -3.99 8.11 -5.13
C LEU A 126 -4.70 7.62 -6.39
N ILE A 127 -5.42 8.50 -7.08
CA ILE A 127 -6.03 8.22 -8.39
C ILE A 127 -5.51 9.26 -9.37
N ALA A 128 -4.72 8.83 -10.35
CA ALA A 128 -4.29 9.67 -11.45
C ALA A 128 -5.29 9.54 -12.60
N SER A 129 -6.08 10.58 -12.80
CA SER A 129 -7.06 10.72 -13.88
C SER A 129 -6.51 11.63 -14.98
N GLY A 130 -7.24 11.78 -16.09
CA GLY A 130 -6.87 12.66 -17.18
C GLY A 130 -6.95 14.16 -16.84
N ASP A 131 -7.68 14.52 -15.79
CA ASP A 131 -7.99 15.89 -15.39
C ASP A 131 -7.32 16.33 -14.07
N ALA A 132 -7.05 15.39 -13.17
CA ALA A 132 -6.44 15.68 -11.88
C ALA A 132 -5.81 14.43 -11.23
N VAL A 133 -4.99 14.70 -10.22
CA VAL A 133 -4.55 13.70 -9.25
C VAL A 133 -5.38 13.83 -7.99
N TYR A 134 -6.08 12.77 -7.61
CA TYR A 134 -6.92 12.72 -6.42
C TYR A 134 -6.25 11.91 -5.32
N VAL A 135 -6.41 12.34 -4.07
CA VAL A 135 -6.20 11.51 -2.88
C VAL A 135 -7.57 11.17 -2.33
N VAL A 136 -7.82 9.87 -2.15
CA VAL A 136 -9.15 9.33 -1.86
C VAL A 136 -9.05 8.41 -0.65
N ASP A 137 -10.03 8.46 0.23
CA ASP A 137 -10.09 7.58 1.40
C ASP A 137 -10.63 6.17 1.06
N VAL A 138 -10.73 5.34 2.10
CA VAL A 138 -11.25 3.97 2.00
C VAL A 138 -12.72 3.92 1.55
N GLY A 139 -13.51 4.94 1.87
CA GLY A 139 -14.92 5.07 1.46
C GLY A 139 -15.08 5.50 0.02
N GLY A 140 -14.02 6.03 -0.60
CA GLY A 140 -14.06 6.59 -1.95
C GLY A 140 -14.26 8.09 -1.97
N ASP A 141 -14.24 8.76 -0.81
CA ASP A 141 -14.36 10.21 -0.70
C ASP A 141 -13.04 10.88 -1.01
N VAL A 142 -13.08 11.95 -1.81
CA VAL A 142 -11.91 12.75 -2.16
C VAL A 142 -11.50 13.58 -0.95
N VAL A 143 -10.27 13.39 -0.46
CA VAL A 143 -9.68 14.17 0.63
C VAL A 143 -8.74 15.26 0.14
N ALA A 144 -8.20 15.12 -1.07
CA ALA A 144 -7.47 16.17 -1.76
C ALA A 144 -7.54 15.96 -3.28
N ALA A 145 -7.44 17.05 -4.03
CA ALA A 145 -7.38 17.01 -5.49
C ALA A 145 -6.36 18.03 -5.99
N TYR A 146 -5.60 17.66 -7.02
CA TYR A 146 -4.61 18.51 -7.67
C TYR A 146 -4.92 18.50 -9.17
N GLY A 147 -5.66 19.52 -9.62
CA GLY A 147 -6.04 19.71 -11.02
C GLY A 147 -5.36 20.93 -11.64
N ASP A 148 -5.66 21.16 -12.92
CA ASP A 148 -5.04 22.24 -13.70
C ASP A 148 -5.43 23.65 -13.24
N ASP A 149 -6.64 23.79 -12.73
CA ASP A 149 -7.22 25.07 -12.31
C ASP A 149 -7.32 25.22 -10.79
N SER A 150 -7.29 24.11 -10.04
CA SER A 150 -7.45 24.16 -8.59
C SER A 150 -6.66 23.09 -7.84
N VAL A 151 -6.33 23.41 -6.59
CA VAL A 151 -5.81 22.47 -5.59
C VAL A 151 -6.74 22.49 -4.40
N VAL A 152 -7.33 21.35 -4.08
CA VAL A 152 -8.25 21.18 -2.95
C VAL A 152 -7.56 20.34 -1.88
N LEU A 153 -7.55 20.84 -0.65
CA LEU A 153 -6.96 20.19 0.53
C LEU A 153 -8.04 20.06 1.61
N GLY A 154 -8.65 18.89 1.72
CA GLY A 154 -9.78 18.68 2.62
C GLY A 154 -11.05 19.41 2.15
N LYS A 155 -11.89 19.81 3.11
CA LYS A 155 -13.21 20.42 2.83
C LYS A 155 -13.21 21.94 2.79
N GLU A 156 -12.19 22.58 3.35
CA GLU A 156 -12.24 24.01 3.68
C GLU A 156 -11.05 24.81 3.13
N CYS A 157 -9.99 24.13 2.68
CA CYS A 157 -8.84 24.77 2.08
C CYS A 157 -8.79 24.45 0.58
N PHE A 158 -8.83 25.46 -0.28
CA PHE A 158 -8.57 25.27 -1.69
C PHE A 158 -7.91 26.50 -2.33
N ILE A 159 -7.11 26.24 -3.35
CA ILE A 159 -6.52 27.23 -4.24
C ILE A 159 -7.29 27.14 -5.54
N ASP A 160 -7.75 28.26 -6.07
CA ASP A 160 -8.46 28.32 -7.34
C ASP A 160 -7.82 29.35 -8.27
N THR A 161 -7.70 28.98 -9.55
CA THR A 161 -7.21 29.85 -10.61
C THR A 161 -8.41 30.48 -11.31
N VAL A 162 -8.73 31.72 -10.95
CA VAL A 162 -9.94 32.40 -11.43
C VAL A 162 -9.79 33.07 -12.80
N GLY A 163 -8.61 33.00 -13.40
CA GLY A 163 -8.38 33.49 -14.77
C GLY A 163 -6.93 33.86 -15.06
N VAL A 164 -6.74 34.48 -16.22
CA VAL A 164 -5.48 35.07 -16.66
C VAL A 164 -5.61 36.58 -16.71
N SER A 165 -4.63 37.29 -16.15
CA SER A 165 -4.52 38.74 -16.24
C SER A 165 -4.28 39.16 -17.70
N GLU A 166 -4.51 40.44 -18.00
CA GLU A 166 -4.21 41.01 -19.33
C GLU A 166 -2.73 40.84 -19.73
N GLN A 167 -1.84 40.61 -18.76
CA GLN A 167 -0.41 40.37 -18.95
C GLN A 167 -0.06 38.87 -19.03
N GLY A 168 -1.06 37.99 -19.05
CA GLY A 168 -0.90 36.55 -19.25
C GLY A 168 -0.56 35.74 -18.00
N GLY A 169 -0.53 36.34 -16.81
CA GLY A 169 -0.30 35.61 -15.58
C GLY A 169 -1.61 35.13 -14.93
N ARG A 170 -1.58 33.97 -14.25
CA ARG A 170 -2.73 33.38 -13.57
C ARG A 170 -3.08 34.06 -12.23
N ILE A 171 -4.34 34.46 -12.06
CA ILE A 171 -4.86 34.99 -10.80
C ILE A 171 -5.20 33.80 -9.90
N MET A 172 -4.68 33.80 -8.67
CA MET A 172 -4.89 32.73 -7.70
C MET A 172 -5.62 33.26 -6.47
N ASN A 173 -6.70 32.57 -6.10
CA ASN A 173 -7.40 32.79 -4.84
C ASN A 173 -7.05 31.67 -3.88
N LEU A 174 -6.73 32.02 -2.63
CA LEU A 174 -6.55 31.06 -1.56
C LEU A 174 -7.73 31.17 -0.60
N TYR A 175 -8.44 30.07 -0.44
CA TYR A 175 -9.53 29.92 0.50
C TYR A 175 -9.04 29.05 1.66
N ALA A 176 -9.27 29.50 2.89
CA ALA A 176 -8.96 28.77 4.10
C ALA A 176 -10.08 28.96 5.15
N PRO A 177 -10.25 28.04 6.11
CA PRO A 177 -11.19 28.25 7.20
C PRO A 177 -10.82 29.52 7.96
N GLY A 178 -11.77 30.46 8.04
CA GLY A 178 -11.58 31.75 8.69
C GLY A 178 -11.33 32.91 7.74
N GLY A 179 -10.94 32.70 6.48
CA GLY A 179 -10.78 33.85 5.58
C GLY A 179 -10.49 33.54 4.12
N LEU A 180 -10.71 34.57 3.30
CA LEU A 180 -10.40 34.57 1.87
C LEU A 180 -9.23 35.53 1.61
N ILE A 181 -8.14 34.99 1.07
CA ILE A 181 -7.01 35.78 0.59
C ILE A 181 -7.12 35.89 -0.93
N LEU A 182 -7.47 37.08 -1.41
CA LEU A 182 -7.47 37.42 -2.84
C LEU A 182 -6.09 37.96 -3.22
N GLY A 183 -5.28 37.14 -3.90
CA GLY A 183 -3.98 37.56 -4.42
C GLY A 183 -4.11 38.16 -5.82
N THR A 184 -3.78 39.46 -5.99
CA THR A 184 -3.55 40.03 -7.33
C THR A 184 -2.05 40.03 -7.64
N GLN A 185 -1.71 39.62 -8.86
CA GLN A 185 -0.39 39.08 -9.26
C GLN A 185 0.81 40.05 -9.19
N ASN A 186 1.99 39.46 -8.93
CA ASN A 186 3.04 39.30 -9.96
C ASN A 186 3.92 38.07 -9.63
N VAL A 187 3.66 36.91 -10.25
CA VAL A 187 4.63 35.78 -10.23
C VAL A 187 5.67 36.10 -11.28
N GLY A 188 6.62 36.95 -10.91
CA GLY A 188 7.72 37.26 -11.78
C GLY A 188 8.57 36.01 -12.01
N ILE A 189 9.03 35.90 -13.25
CA ILE A 189 9.99 34.91 -13.75
C ILE A 189 11.16 34.81 -12.76
N ALA A 190 11.75 33.61 -12.64
CA ALA A 190 12.82 33.26 -11.70
C ALA A 190 13.72 34.46 -11.31
N GLY A 191 13.68 34.84 -10.02
CA GLY A 191 14.40 36.00 -9.48
C GLY A 191 13.56 37.23 -9.13
N SER A 192 12.22 37.15 -9.15
CA SER A 192 11.35 38.29 -8.82
C SER A 192 10.78 38.22 -7.39
N SER A 193 10.79 39.34 -6.67
CA SER A 193 10.08 39.52 -5.41
C SER A 193 8.59 39.75 -5.65
N MET A 194 7.72 39.24 -4.76
CA MET A 194 6.28 39.48 -4.87
C MET A 194 6.00 40.98 -4.70
N SER A 195 5.53 41.66 -5.74
CA SER A 195 4.72 42.87 -5.61
C SER A 195 3.27 42.45 -5.81
N GLY A 196 2.40 42.79 -4.87
CA GLY A 196 1.01 42.35 -4.92
C GLY A 196 0.16 43.10 -3.93
N ALA A 197 -1.04 43.48 -4.37
CA ALA A 197 -2.11 43.87 -3.47
C ALA A 197 -2.86 42.60 -3.07
N PHE A 198 -3.04 42.40 -1.76
CA PHE A 198 -3.90 41.36 -1.25
C PHE A 198 -5.07 41.97 -0.48
N ILE A 199 -6.22 41.34 -0.64
CA ILE A 199 -7.41 41.61 0.17
C ILE A 199 -7.60 40.39 1.07
N ASP A 200 -7.53 40.62 2.37
CA ASP A 200 -7.86 39.63 3.38
C ASP A 200 -9.26 39.92 3.94
N ILE A 201 -10.10 38.89 3.99
CA ILE A 201 -11.47 38.97 4.51
C ILE A 201 -11.59 37.87 5.55
N ASP A 202 -11.53 38.25 6.83
CA ASP A 202 -11.67 37.34 7.98
C ASP A 202 -12.78 37.86 8.92
N GLY A 203 -13.74 36.98 9.24
CA GLY A 203 -14.49 36.99 10.50
C GLY A 203 -15.22 38.28 10.93
N GLY A 204 -15.40 39.26 10.03
CA GLY A 204 -15.96 40.58 10.33
C GLY A 204 -15.05 41.78 10.06
N SER A 205 -13.91 41.57 9.40
CA SER A 205 -13.01 42.62 8.95
C SER A 205 -12.58 42.44 7.50
N VAL A 206 -12.28 43.55 6.83
CA VAL A 206 -11.68 43.58 5.48
C VAL A 206 -10.39 44.38 5.58
N GLU A 207 -9.26 43.75 5.27
CA GLU A 207 -7.98 44.42 5.17
C GLU A 207 -7.51 44.45 3.72
N ILE A 208 -7.24 45.66 3.22
CA ILE A 208 -6.63 45.88 1.92
C ILE A 208 -5.20 46.34 2.18
N SER A 209 -4.24 45.52 1.78
CA SER A 209 -2.81 45.82 1.94
C SER A 209 -2.15 45.82 0.57
N VAL A 210 -1.42 46.90 0.29
CA VAL A 210 -0.62 47.03 -0.92
C VAL A 210 0.85 46.95 -0.53
N ILE A 211 1.54 45.93 -1.01
CA ILE A 211 3.00 45.82 -0.87
C ILE A 211 3.65 46.32 -2.15
N ASP A 212 4.29 47.50 -2.07
CA ASP A 212 5.20 47.99 -3.10
C ASP A 212 6.62 47.47 -2.82
N THR A 213 7.12 46.58 -3.69
CA THR A 213 8.48 46.02 -3.62
C THR A 213 9.40 46.55 -4.72
N SER A 214 9.12 47.73 -5.27
CA SER A 214 9.92 48.36 -6.35
C SER A 214 11.43 48.55 -6.07
N GLY A 215 11.93 48.15 -4.89
CA GLY A 215 13.34 48.13 -4.49
C GLY A 215 14.00 46.74 -4.32
N GLY A 216 13.34 45.62 -4.66
CA GLY A 216 13.97 44.29 -4.61
C GLY A 216 14.09 43.65 -3.21
N ASP A 217 13.73 44.36 -2.15
CA ASP A 217 13.65 43.82 -0.79
C ASP A 217 12.18 43.55 -0.39
N ILE A 218 11.96 42.47 0.36
CA ILE A 218 10.68 42.11 1.01
C ILE A 218 10.35 43.07 2.18
N SER A 219 11.03 44.22 2.29
CA SER A 219 10.86 45.23 3.33
C SER A 219 10.04 46.45 2.87
N GLY A 220 9.14 46.25 1.91
CA GLY A 220 8.25 47.31 1.40
C GLY A 220 7.48 47.99 2.53
N LYS A 221 7.34 49.32 2.46
CA LYS A 221 6.44 50.08 3.33
C LYS A 221 5.02 49.55 3.12
N ARG A 222 4.45 48.91 4.14
CA ARG A 222 3.05 48.51 4.13
C ARG A 222 2.20 49.77 4.31
N ASN A 223 1.38 50.08 3.31
CA ASN A 223 0.22 50.92 3.54
C ASN A 223 -0.99 49.98 3.55
N SER A 224 -1.76 50.00 4.63
CA SER A 224 -2.96 49.17 4.75
C SER A 224 -4.16 49.98 5.20
N ILE A 225 -5.33 49.53 4.73
CA ILE A 225 -6.63 50.01 5.18
C ILE A 225 -7.33 48.80 5.79
N SER A 226 -7.69 48.88 7.08
CA SER A 226 -8.45 47.85 7.77
C SER A 226 -9.82 48.39 8.16
N LEU A 227 -10.87 47.76 7.63
CA LEU A 227 -12.26 48.00 7.98
C LEU A 227 -12.67 46.95 9.01
N ARG A 228 -12.99 47.38 10.22
CA ARG A 228 -13.33 46.52 11.36
C ARG A 228 -14.63 46.98 11.99
N GLY A 229 -15.21 46.14 12.85
CA GLY A 229 -16.44 46.48 13.58
C GLY A 229 -16.33 47.73 14.47
N ASP A 230 -15.11 48.14 14.82
CA ASP A 230 -14.80 49.33 15.62
C ASP A 230 -14.42 50.58 14.80
N GLY A 231 -14.28 50.47 13.47
CA GLY A 231 -14.03 51.60 12.59
C GLY A 231 -13.10 51.33 11.40
N ILE A 232 -12.56 52.41 10.84
CA ILE A 232 -11.59 52.41 9.74
C ILE A 232 -10.21 52.72 10.31
N HIS A 233 -9.27 51.80 10.15
CA HIS A 233 -7.88 51.93 10.57
C HIS A 233 -7.00 52.08 9.33
N LEU A 234 -6.09 53.03 9.35
CA LEU A 234 -5.25 53.40 8.22
C LEU A 234 -3.79 53.35 8.70
N ASP A 235 -2.99 52.44 8.16
CA ASP A 235 -1.56 52.37 8.39
C ASP A 235 -0.84 52.95 7.18
N GLY A 236 -0.06 54.01 7.38
CA GLY A 236 0.63 54.74 6.33
C GLY A 236 0.31 56.23 6.26
N ASP A 237 0.93 56.88 5.29
CA ASP A 237 0.77 58.32 5.06
C ASP A 237 -0.46 58.61 4.20
N ILE A 238 -1.35 59.49 4.67
CA ILE A 238 -2.48 59.96 3.85
C ILE A 238 -2.12 61.24 3.13
N TYR A 239 -2.46 61.30 1.84
CA TYR A 239 -2.26 62.47 1.01
C TYR A 239 -3.60 63.01 0.52
N LYS A 240 -3.75 64.34 0.56
CA LYS A 240 -4.85 65.07 -0.09
C LYS A 240 -4.26 66.09 -1.05
N ASN A 241 -4.63 66.00 -2.33
CA ASN A 241 -4.10 66.86 -3.39
C ASN A 241 -2.55 66.91 -3.43
N GLY A 242 -1.91 65.76 -3.24
CA GLY A 242 -0.44 65.62 -3.26
C GLY A 242 0.29 66.13 -2.02
N ARG A 243 -0.41 66.56 -0.97
CA ARG A 243 0.19 66.94 0.32
C ARG A 243 -0.15 65.94 1.40
N LYS A 244 0.85 65.56 2.21
CA LYS A 244 0.66 64.70 3.37
C LYS A 244 -0.29 65.41 4.35
N LEU A 245 -1.34 64.71 4.77
CA LEU A 245 -2.22 65.11 5.84
C LEU A 245 -1.50 64.84 7.16
N GLU A 246 -1.40 65.88 7.99
CA GLU A 246 -0.98 65.75 9.37
C GLU A 246 -2.24 65.57 10.21
N TRP A 247 -2.24 64.57 11.08
CA TRP A 247 -3.35 64.16 11.92
C TRP A 247 -2.86 63.81 13.33
#